data_AF-A0A5S9MAH9-F1
#
_entry.id   AF-A0A5S9MAH9-F1
#
_cell.length_a   1.000
_cell.length_b   1.000
_cell.length_c   1.000
_cell.angle_alpha   90.00
_cell.angle_beta   90.00
_cell.angle_gamma   90.00
#
_symmetry.space_group_name_H-M   'P 1'
#
loop_
_entity.id
_entity.type
_entity.pdbx_description
1 polymer ?
#
loop_
_entity_poly.entity_id
_entity_poly.type
_entity_poly.pdbx_seq_one_letter_code
_entity_poly.pdbx_strand_id
1 'polypeptide(L)' 'MTSDEEIEKCFAAIKKKVQVIHGVAHAIAFANKEELVGEYLNTNREGFLLAHNISAYSLTAVAKAARPLMTEGGSM' A
#
# COMPACT_ATOMS: atom_id res chain seq x y z
N MET A 1 5.44 2.03 1.85
CA MET A 1 4.29 2.26 0.94
C MET A 1 4.24 3.67 0.37
N THR A 2 5.13 4.59 0.77
CA THR A 2 5.20 5.96 0.23
C THR A 2 6.18 6.11 -0.94
N SER A 3 6.89 5.04 -1.31
CA SER A 3 7.84 4.99 -2.42
C SER A 3 7.53 3.77 -3.28
N ASP A 4 7.23 4.00 -4.55
CA ASP A 4 6.98 2.95 -5.53
C ASP A 4 8.25 2.13 -5.80
N GLU A 5 9.43 2.76 -5.77
CA GLU A 5 10.71 2.08 -5.95
C GLU A 5 10.97 1.01 -4.88
N GLU A 6 10.64 1.30 -3.61
CA GLU A 6 10.81 0.33 -2.53
C GLU A 6 9.79 -0.81 -2.63
N ILE A 7 8.58 -0.55 -3.13
CA ILE A 7 7.59 -1.59 -3.43
C ILE A 7 8.13 -2.51 -4.53
N GLU A 8 8.64 -1.94 -5.63
CA GLU A 8 9.22 -2.71 -6.73
C GLU A 8 10.40 -3.57 -6.29
N LYS A 9 11.35 -3.00 -5.52
CA LYS A 9 12.49 -3.74 -4.96
C LYS A 9 12.02 -4.90 -4.08
N CYS A 10 11.01 -4.68 -3.23
CA CYS A 10 10.45 -5.72 -2.39
C CYS A 10 9.89 -6.89 -3.22
N PHE A 11 9.03 -6.61 -4.19
CA PHE A 11 8.43 -7.65 -5.03
C PHE A 11 9.46 -8.33 -5.96
N ALA A 12 10.48 -7.61 -6.42
CA ALA A 12 11.61 -8.20 -7.13
C ALA A 12 12.40 -9.19 -6.25
N ALA A 13 12.60 -8.86 -4.97
CA ALA A 13 13.24 -9.75 -4.02
C ALA A 13 12.38 -10.98 -3.69
N ILE A 14 11.05 -10.81 -3.55
CA ILE A 14 10.12 -11.93 -3.33
C ILE A 14 10.13 -12.86 -4.55
N LYS A 15 10.05 -12.30 -5.77
CA LYS A 15 10.13 -13.07 -7.02
C LYS A 15 11.34 -14.01 -7.03
N LYS A 16 12.53 -13.51 -6.67
CA LYS A 16 13.76 -14.31 -6.62
C LYS A 16 13.66 -15.51 -5.67
N LYS A 17 12.83 -15.43 -4.63
CA LYS A 17 12.72 -16.47 -3.59
C LYS A 17 11.62 -17.49 -3.86
N VAL A 18 10.44 -17.05 -4.30
CA VAL A 18 9.25 -17.93 -4.38
C VAL A 18 8.63 -18.03 -5.77
N GLN A 19 9.02 -17.16 -6.72
CA GLN A 19 8.50 -17.03 -8.10
C GLN A 19 7.00 -16.70 -8.22
N VAL A 20 6.14 -17.34 -7.42
CA VAL A 20 4.68 -17.17 -7.39
C VAL A 20 4.24 -16.76 -5.98
N ILE A 21 3.25 -15.89 -5.89
CA ILE A 21 2.58 -15.48 -4.64
C ILE A 21 1.08 -15.79 -4.78
N HIS A 22 0.45 -16.33 -3.73
CA HIS A 22 -0.99 -16.67 -3.74
C HIS A 22 -1.84 -15.68 -2.94
N GLY A 23 -1.22 -14.77 -2.20
CA GLY A 23 -1.95 -13.67 -1.62
C GLY A 23 -1.09 -12.61 -0.96
N VAL A 24 -1.72 -11.46 -0.70
CA VAL A 24 -1.09 -10.31 -0.05
C VAL A 24 -2.03 -9.78 1.02
N ALA A 25 -1.61 -9.79 2.28
CA ALA A 25 -2.35 -9.15 3.35
C ALA A 25 -1.88 -7.71 3.54
N HIS A 26 -2.70 -6.72 3.15
CA HIS A 26 -2.38 -5.31 3.29
C HIS A 26 -2.93 -4.74 4.61
N ALA A 27 -2.08 -4.65 5.63
CA ALA A 27 -2.45 -4.19 6.98
C ALA A 27 -1.73 -2.89 7.36
N ILE A 28 -1.86 -1.84 6.53
CA ILE A 28 -1.18 -0.55 6.71
C ILE A 28 -2.19 0.59 6.56
N ALA A 29 -2.16 1.53 7.50
CA ALA A 29 -2.90 2.79 7.45
C ALA A 29 -2.11 3.89 8.18
N PHE A 30 -2.28 5.14 7.75
CA PHE A 30 -1.64 6.30 8.37
C PHE A 30 -2.45 7.58 8.13
N ALA A 31 -2.45 8.45 9.13
CA ALA A 31 -2.88 9.84 9.06
C ALA A 31 -2.17 10.64 10.17
N ASN A 32 -2.14 11.97 10.05
CA ASN A 32 -1.61 12.84 11.11
C ASN A 32 -2.43 12.67 12.39
N LYS A 33 -1.77 12.53 13.55
CA LYS A 33 -2.44 12.23 14.81
C LYS A 33 -3.38 13.35 15.23
N GLU A 34 -3.00 14.59 14.91
CA GLU A 34 -3.74 15.80 15.21
C GLU A 34 -5.09 15.84 14.45
N GLU A 35 -5.17 15.17 13.29
CA GLU A 35 -6.38 15.07 12.46
C GLU A 35 -7.28 13.89 12.85
N LEU A 36 -6.81 13.01 13.75
CA LEU A 36 -7.59 11.89 14.28
C LEU A 36 -8.42 12.28 15.52
N VAL A 37 -8.26 13.52 16.01
CA VAL A 37 -8.95 14.04 17.18
C VAL A 37 -9.70 15.32 16.81
N GLY A 38 -10.85 15.55 17.44
CA GLY A 38 -11.70 16.70 17.12
C GLY A 38 -12.58 16.47 15.89
N GLU A 39 -12.85 17.53 15.13
CA GLU A 39 -13.75 17.48 13.98
C GLU A 39 -13.02 17.17 12.67
N TYR A 40 -13.64 16.39 11.80
CA TYR A 40 -13.14 16.11 10.45
C TYR A 40 -12.81 17.37 9.64
N LEU A 41 -13.55 18.46 9.86
CA LEU A 41 -13.35 19.74 9.16
C LEU A 41 -11.99 20.39 9.45
N ASN A 42 -11.28 19.93 10.50
CA ASN A 42 -9.92 20.38 10.80
C ASN A 42 -8.86 19.74 9.89
N THR A 43 -9.22 18.73 9.08
CA THR A 43 -8.29 18.17 8.09
C THR A 43 -7.87 19.26 7.12
N ASN A 44 -6.64 19.14 6.63
CA ASN A 44 -6.11 20.00 5.59
C ASN A 44 -5.81 19.16 4.35
N ARG A 45 -5.61 19.84 3.21
CA ARG A 45 -5.39 19.16 1.92
C ARG A 45 -4.18 18.21 1.96
N GLU A 46 -3.10 18.62 2.62
CA GLU A 46 -1.88 17.82 2.70
C GLU A 46 -2.09 16.55 3.52
N GLY A 47 -2.71 16.68 4.71
CA GLY A 47 -3.07 15.56 5.57
C GLY A 47 -4.05 14.58 4.89
N PHE A 48 -5.06 15.10 4.20
CA PHE A 48 -6.00 14.29 3.44
C PHE A 48 -5.31 13.48 2.34
N LEU A 49 -4.44 14.11 1.55
CA LEU A 49 -3.68 13.46 0.49
C LEU A 49 -2.70 12.43 1.04
N LEU A 50 -2.03 12.74 2.15
CA LEU A 50 -1.14 11.82 2.86
C LEU A 50 -1.89 10.57 3.34
N ALA A 51 -3.03 10.77 3.99
CA ALA A 51 -3.86 9.68 4.50
C ALA A 51 -4.36 8.78 3.36
N HIS A 52 -4.82 9.38 2.25
CA HIS A 52 -5.26 8.61 1.07
C HIS A 52 -4.10 7.90 0.36
N ASN A 53 -2.93 8.52 0.27
CA ASN A 53 -1.77 7.90 -0.34
C ASN A 53 -1.37 6.62 0.41
N ILE A 54 -1.27 6.70 1.75
CA ILE A 54 -0.77 5.58 2.56
C ILE A 54 -1.86 4.55 2.87
N SER A 55 -3.12 4.98 3.04
CA SER A 55 -4.19 4.10 3.55
C SER A 55 -5.12 3.57 2.46
N ALA A 56 -5.05 4.08 1.23
CA ALA A 56 -5.88 3.63 0.12
C ALA A 56 -5.07 3.35 -1.16
N TYR A 57 -4.31 4.34 -1.64
CA TYR A 57 -3.55 4.18 -2.89
C TYR A 57 -2.46 3.11 -2.76
N SER A 58 -1.86 2.97 -1.58
CA SER A 58 -0.87 1.93 -1.25
C SER A 58 -1.32 0.51 -1.63
N LEU A 59 -2.59 0.14 -1.40
CA LEU A 59 -3.13 -1.15 -1.82
C LEU A 59 -3.08 -1.30 -3.34
N THR A 60 -3.41 -0.24 -4.07
CA THR A 60 -3.32 -0.23 -5.55
C THR A 60 -1.87 -0.36 -6.02
N ALA A 61 -0.92 0.34 -5.38
CA ALA A 61 0.50 0.26 -5.70
C ALA A 61 1.05 -1.16 -5.49
N VAL A 62 0.72 -1.78 -4.35
CA VAL A 62 1.08 -3.16 -4.03
C VAL A 62 0.44 -4.15 -4.99
N ALA A 63 -0.84 -4.00 -5.32
CA ALA A 63 -1.53 -4.85 -6.28
C ALA A 63 -0.86 -4.83 -7.67
N LYS A 64 -0.43 -3.65 -8.15
CA LYS A 64 0.32 -3.54 -9.41
C LYS A 64 1.62 -4.33 -9.39
N ALA A 65 2.37 -4.26 -8.29
CA ALA A 65 3.64 -4.97 -8.13
C ALA A 65 3.47 -6.48 -7.92
N ALA A 66 2.40 -6.90 -7.24
CA ALA A 66 2.09 -8.31 -6.95
C ALA A 66 1.53 -9.05 -8.16
N ARG A 67 0.70 -8.40 -8.99
CA ARG A 67 0.04 -8.99 -10.17
C ARG A 67 0.93 -9.91 -11.03
N PRO A 68 2.15 -9.54 -11.44
CA PRO A 68 2.99 -10.41 -12.28
C PRO A 68 3.49 -11.68 -11.57
N LEU A 69 3.34 -11.79 -10.25
CA LEU A 69 3.72 -12.95 -9.45
C LEU A 69 2.51 -13.82 -9.06
N MET A 70 1.28 -13.37 -9.29
CA MET A 70 0.06 -14.13 -8.97
C MET A 70 -0.43 -14.90 -10.20
N THR A 71 0.47 -15.67 -10.83
CA THR A 71 0.19 -16.38 -12.09
C THR A 71 -0.74 -17.59 -11.95
N GLU A 72 -0.96 -18.05 -10.72
CA GLU A 72 -1.81 -19.20 -10.38
C GLU A 72 -3.10 -18.76 -9.67
N GLY A 73 -3.46 -17.49 -9.82
CA GLY A 73 -4.51 -16.86 -9.03
C GLY A 73 -4.04 -16.47 -7.63
N GLY A 74 -4.95 -15.91 -6.85
CA GLY A 74 -4.72 -15.54 -5.46
C GLY A 74 -5.70 -14.50 -4.94
N SER A 75 -5.49 -14.04 -3.70
CA SER A 75 -6.36 -13.08 -3.01
C SER A 75 -5.58 -11.93 -2.41
N MET A 76 -6.22 -10.77 -2.30
CA MET A 76 -5.71 -9.58 -1.60
C MET A 76 -6.77 -9.06 -0.64
#